data_AF-A0A1E1WH68-F1
#
_entry.id   AF-A0A1E1WH68-F1
#
_cell.length_a   1.000
_cell.length_b   1.000
_cell.length_c   1.000
_cell.angle_alpha   90.00
_cell.angle_beta   90.00
_cell.angle_gamma   90.00
#
_symmetry.space_group_name_H-M   'P 1'
#
loop_
_entity.id
_entity.type
_entity.pdbx_description
1 polymer ?
#
loop_
_entity_poly.entity_id
_entity_poly.type
_entity_poly.pdbx_seq_one_letter_code
_entity_poly.pdbx_strand_id
1 'polypeptide(L)'
;MAKRKYNTWKQEDMNEALEKHRNGEIGFNDACRRFNIPKPTLRRHLKGLNRKTKFGRPNGMSPDMEEILAQHLMNRESCFFGLTTTEFRKLAFELAENFELPHRFSI
;
A
#
# COMPACT_ATOMS: atom_id res chain seq x y z
N MET A 1 -29.21 -13.82 -5.71
CA MET A 1 -28.80 -12.52 -6.32
C MET A 1 -27.40 -12.68 -6.89
N ALA A 2 -27.18 -12.33 -8.17
CA ALA A 2 -25.86 -12.46 -8.79
C ALA A 2 -24.83 -11.51 -8.14
N LYS A 3 -23.62 -12.00 -7.90
CA LYS A 3 -22.52 -11.21 -7.31
C LYS A 3 -22.12 -10.10 -8.28
N ARG A 4 -22.09 -8.85 -7.81
CA ARG A 4 -21.63 -7.71 -8.64
C ARG A 4 -20.15 -7.92 -9.01
N LYS A 5 -19.84 -7.81 -10.31
CA LYS A 5 -18.46 -7.77 -10.80
C LYS A 5 -17.93 -6.34 -10.65
N TYR A 6 -16.89 -6.18 -9.85
CA TYR A 6 -16.20 -4.91 -9.64
C TYR A 6 -14.95 -4.84 -10.52
N ASN A 7 -14.45 -3.62 -10.77
CA ASN A 7 -13.17 -3.38 -11.44
C ASN A 7 -13.04 -4.04 -12.83
N THR A 8 -14.08 -3.91 -13.65
CA THR A 8 -14.12 -4.47 -15.02
C THR A 8 -13.31 -3.67 -16.04
N TRP A 9 -12.85 -2.46 -15.67
CA TRP A 9 -12.03 -1.58 -16.50
C TRP A 9 -10.54 -1.80 -16.21
N LYS A 10 -9.67 -1.57 -17.21
CA LYS A 10 -8.22 -1.69 -17.02
C LYS A 10 -7.63 -0.38 -16.50
N GLN A 11 -6.53 -0.48 -15.76
CA GLN A 11 -5.83 0.69 -15.23
C GLN A 11 -5.32 1.61 -16.35
N GLU A 12 -4.93 1.04 -17.49
CA GLU A 12 -4.51 1.75 -18.70
C GLU A 12 -5.65 2.64 -19.23
N ASP A 13 -6.84 2.06 -19.43
CA ASP A 13 -8.05 2.78 -19.88
C ASP A 13 -8.40 3.95 -18.94
N MET A 14 -8.23 3.77 -17.62
CA MET A 14 -8.46 4.82 -16.64
C MET A 14 -7.47 5.97 -16.78
N ASN A 15 -6.19 5.67 -16.99
CA ASN A 15 -5.15 6.68 -17.14
C ASN A 15 -5.38 7.48 -18.44
N GLU A 16 -5.63 6.79 -19.54
CA GLU A 16 -5.90 7.42 -20.84
C GLU A 16 -7.17 8.29 -20.81
N ALA A 17 -8.23 7.81 -20.16
CA ALA A 17 -9.46 8.58 -19.96
C ALA A 17 -9.23 9.87 -19.16
N LEU A 18 -8.36 9.83 -18.14
CA LEU A 18 -8.02 10.99 -17.34
C LEU A 18 -7.14 11.98 -18.11
N GLU A 19 -6.16 11.51 -18.88
CA GLU A 19 -5.29 12.34 -19.71
C GLU A 19 -6.09 13.07 -20.80
N LYS A 20 -6.86 12.34 -21.61
CA LYS A 20 -7.68 12.94 -22.67
C LYS A 20 -8.74 13.91 -22.12
N HIS A 21 -9.29 13.62 -20.94
CA HIS A 21 -10.23 14.54 -20.29
C HIS A 21 -9.53 15.81 -19.77
N ARG A 22 -8.31 15.70 -19.21
CA ARG A 22 -7.51 16.85 -18.76
C ARG A 22 -7.02 17.71 -19.93
N ASN A 23 -6.69 17.09 -21.06
CA ASN A 23 -6.32 17.77 -22.30
C ASN A 23 -7.50 18.46 -23.00
N GLY A 24 -8.74 18.21 -22.54
CA GLY A 24 -9.95 18.76 -23.15
C GLY A 24 -10.38 18.08 -24.46
N GLU A 25 -9.74 16.97 -24.84
CA GLU A 25 -10.02 16.22 -26.07
C GLU A 25 -11.38 15.53 -26.02
N ILE A 26 -11.80 15.09 -24.82
CA ILE A 26 -13.07 14.39 -24.60
C ILE A 26 -13.83 14.92 -23.37
N GLY A 27 -15.15 15.01 -23.51
CA GLY A 27 -16.04 15.35 -22.41
C GLY A 27 -16.19 14.19 -21.40
N PHE A 28 -16.57 14.51 -20.16
CA PHE A 28 -16.69 13.53 -19.07
C PHE A 28 -17.60 12.34 -19.40
N ASN A 29 -18.77 12.60 -19.98
CA ASN A 29 -19.71 11.55 -20.37
C ASN A 29 -19.20 10.70 -21.53
N ASP A 30 -18.42 11.29 -22.43
CA ASP A 30 -17.85 10.62 -23.59
C ASP A 30 -16.69 9.70 -23.17
N ALA A 31 -15.81 10.16 -22.27
CA ALA A 31 -14.80 9.34 -21.63
C ALA A 31 -15.38 8.10 -20.94
N CYS A 32 -16.48 8.25 -20.18
CA CYS A 32 -17.14 7.11 -19.54
C CYS A 32 -17.66 6.07 -20.55
N ARG A 33 -18.16 6.51 -21.70
CA ARG A 33 -18.69 5.61 -22.74
C ARG A 33 -17.56 4.92 -23.52
N ARG A 34 -16.57 5.69 -23.97
CA ARG A 34 -15.45 5.17 -24.77
C ARG A 34 -14.60 4.16 -24.00
N PHE A 35 -14.31 4.44 -22.74
CA PHE A 35 -13.45 3.59 -21.89
C PHE A 35 -14.25 2.61 -21.02
N ASN A 36 -15.58 2.56 -21.16
CA ASN A 36 -16.48 1.71 -20.37
C ASN A 36 -16.26 1.84 -18.84
N ILE A 37 -15.95 3.06 -18.39
CA ILE A 37 -15.69 3.37 -16.97
C ILE A 37 -16.98 3.91 -16.35
N PRO A 38 -17.44 3.35 -15.22
CA PRO A 38 -18.59 3.92 -14.52
C PRO A 38 -18.36 5.37 -14.11
N LYS A 39 -19.33 6.25 -14.38
CA LYS A 39 -19.31 7.67 -13.98
C LYS A 39 -18.86 7.94 -12.53
N PRO A 40 -19.38 7.24 -11.50
CA PRO A 40 -18.94 7.50 -10.12
C PRO A 40 -17.45 7.16 -9.93
N THR A 41 -16.94 6.15 -10.62
CA THR A 41 -15.53 5.75 -10.58
C THR A 41 -14.66 6.82 -11.23
N LEU A 42 -14.93 7.20 -12.48
CA LEU A 42 -14.14 8.23 -13.18
C LEU A 42 -14.10 9.54 -12.38
N ARG A 43 -15.24 9.96 -11.81
CA ARG A 43 -15.33 11.14 -10.95
C ARG A 43 -14.48 11.02 -9.68
N ARG A 44 -14.43 9.83 -9.06
CA ARG A 44 -13.60 9.58 -7.87
C ARG A 44 -12.11 9.69 -8.19
N HIS A 45 -11.69 9.14 -9.34
CA HIS A 45 -10.31 9.26 -9.83
C HIS A 45 -9.95 10.71 -10.16
N LEU A 46 -10.86 11.46 -10.80
CA LEU A 46 -10.65 12.88 -11.12
C LEU A 46 -10.45 13.74 -9.86
N LYS A 47 -11.22 13.45 -8.80
CA LYS A 47 -11.10 14.13 -7.50
C LYS A 47 -9.90 13.68 -6.66
N GLY A 48 -9.10 12.70 -7.12
CA GLY A 48 -7.96 12.19 -6.34
C GLY A 48 -8.34 11.47 -5.04
N LEU A 49 -9.60 11.02 -4.90
CA LEU A 49 -10.11 10.38 -3.68
C LEU A 49 -9.68 8.91 -3.54
N ASN A 50 -8.90 8.40 -4.50
CA ASN A 50 -8.32 7.07 -4.47
C ASN A 50 -6.93 7.13 -3.83
N ARG A 51 -6.89 7.27 -2.49
CA ARG A 51 -5.64 7.10 -1.76
C ARG A 51 -5.40 5.60 -1.56
N LYS A 52 -4.18 5.13 -1.86
CA LYS A 52 -3.73 3.79 -1.48
C LYS A 52 -3.52 3.77 0.03
N THR A 53 -4.58 3.56 0.78
CA THR A 53 -4.46 3.29 2.22
C THR A 53 -4.13 1.81 2.39
N LYS A 54 -3.10 1.49 3.18
CA LYS A 54 -2.87 0.12 3.61
C LYS A 54 -4.08 -0.29 4.45
N PHE A 55 -4.86 -1.24 3.96
CA PHE A 55 -5.94 -1.82 4.75
C PHE A 55 -5.32 -2.71 5.84
N GLY A 56 -5.83 -2.61 7.06
CA GLY A 56 -5.35 -3.40 8.19
C GLY A 56 -4.85 -2.53 9.35
N ARG A 57 -4.25 -3.20 10.32
CA ARG A 57 -3.77 -2.57 11.55
C ARG A 57 -2.56 -1.68 11.24
N PRO A 58 -2.48 -0.44 11.75
CA PRO A 58 -1.31 0.39 11.56
C PRO A 58 -0.08 -0.29 12.17
N ASN A 59 1.05 -0.14 11.49
CA ASN A 59 2.35 -0.62 11.97
C ASN A 59 2.72 0.15 13.24
N GLY A 60 3.22 -0.57 14.25
CA GLY A 60 3.77 0.04 15.46
C GLY A 60 5.23 0.49 15.29
N MET A 61 5.94 -0.07 14.29
CA MET A 61 7.31 0.34 13.96
C MET A 61 7.32 1.33 12.79
N SER A 62 8.16 2.36 12.91
CA SER A 62 8.48 3.28 11.81
C SER A 62 9.25 2.53 10.71
N PRO A 63 9.13 2.92 9.42
CA PRO A 63 9.94 2.34 8.34
C PRO A 63 11.45 2.32 8.64
N ASP A 64 11.96 3.37 9.29
CA ASP A 64 13.39 3.48 9.64
C ASP A 64 13.83 2.38 10.62
N MET A 65 12.94 1.98 11.53
CA MET A 65 13.19 0.90 12.50
C MET A 65 13.22 -0.47 11.83
N GLU A 66 12.34 -0.67 10.84
CA GLU A 66 12.37 -1.88 10.02
C GLU A 66 13.68 -1.99 9.24
N GLU A 67 14.21 -0.86 8.77
CA GLU A 67 15.51 -0.83 8.09
C GLU A 67 16.66 -1.18 9.04
N ILE A 68 16.67 -0.65 10.27
CA ILE A 68 17.67 -1.01 11.29
C ILE A 68 17.65 -2.52 11.58
N LEU A 69 16.45 -3.10 11.75
CA LEU A 69 16.31 -4.54 11.97
C LEU A 69 16.75 -5.37 10.78
N ALA A 70 16.44 -4.94 9.56
CA ALA A 70 16.84 -5.61 8.33
C ALA A 70 18.37 -5.58 8.15
N GLN A 71 19.00 -4.43 8.40
CA GLN A 71 20.45 -4.30 8.37
C GLN A 71 21.12 -5.19 9.44
N HIS A 72 20.56 -5.25 10.65
CA HIS A 72 21.06 -6.15 11.69
C HIS A 72 20.99 -7.61 11.26
N LEU A 73 19.89 -8.03 10.65
CA LEU A 73 19.72 -9.40 10.16
C LEU A 73 20.74 -9.75 9.07
N MET A 74 20.97 -8.85 8.11
CA MET A 74 21.97 -9.03 7.05
C MET A 74 23.39 -9.17 7.61
N ASN A 75 23.74 -8.35 8.61
CA ASN A 75 25.05 -8.42 9.28
C ASN A 75 25.24 -9.71 10.09
N ARG A 76 24.15 -10.25 10.64
CA ARG A 76 24.17 -11.52 11.37
C ARG A 76 24.31 -12.71 10.42
N GLU A 77 23.59 -12.67 9.31
CA GLU A 77 23.65 -13.68 8.26
C GLU A 77 25.04 -13.75 7.62
N SER A 78 25.68 -12.61 7.33
CA SER A 78 27.02 -12.57 6.71
C SER A 78 28.11 -13.20 7.59
N CYS A 79 27.94 -13.18 8.91
CA CYS A 79 28.81 -13.86 9.86
C CYS A 79 28.41 -15.32 10.11
N PHE A 80 27.49 -15.90 9.31
CA PHE A 80 26.90 -17.23 9.49
C PHE A 80 26.17 -17.45 10.83
N PHE A 81 25.74 -16.36 11.49
CA PHE A 81 24.92 -16.39 12.70
C PHE A 81 23.47 -16.04 12.35
N GLY A 82 22.79 -16.92 11.62
CA GLY A 82 21.37 -16.76 11.34
C GLY A 82 20.54 -16.68 12.63
N LEU A 83 19.57 -15.77 12.67
CA LEU A 83 18.65 -15.63 13.80
C LEU A 83 17.45 -16.55 13.62
N THR A 84 17.05 -17.23 14.70
CA THR A 84 15.77 -17.92 14.72
C THR A 84 14.62 -16.93 14.80
N THR A 85 13.41 -17.37 14.42
CA THR A 85 12.23 -16.48 14.47
C THR A 85 11.88 -16.03 15.90
N THR A 86 12.27 -16.78 16.92
CA THR A 86 12.08 -16.42 18.34
C THR A 86 13.08 -15.35 18.77
N GLU A 87 14.35 -15.48 18.41
CA GLU A 87 15.39 -14.48 18.69
C GLU A 87 15.09 -13.17 17.96
N PHE A 88 14.65 -13.23 16.70
CA PHE A 88 14.27 -12.04 15.96
C PHE A 88 13.08 -11.30 16.59
N ARG A 89 12.08 -12.03 17.14
CA ARG A 89 10.96 -11.42 17.88
C ARG A 89 11.44 -10.76 19.17
N LYS A 90 12.36 -11.36 19.90
CA LYS A 90 12.98 -10.77 21.10
C LYS A 90 13.75 -9.49 20.74
N LEU A 91 14.53 -9.52 19.67
CA LEU A 91 15.25 -8.35 19.16
C LEU A 91 14.29 -7.20 18.81
N ALA A 92 13.18 -7.50 18.12
CA ALA A 92 12.17 -6.50 17.78
C ALA A 92 11.45 -5.94 19.02
N PHE A 93 11.21 -6.77 20.05
CA PHE A 93 10.67 -6.34 21.33
C PHE A 93 11.66 -5.41 22.06
N GLU A 94 12.92 -5.82 22.21
CA GLU A 94 13.97 -5.02 22.84
C GLU A 94 14.19 -3.68 22.13
N LEU A 95 14.20 -3.69 20.79
CA LEU A 95 14.33 -2.47 20.00
C LEU A 95 13.15 -1.53 20.26
N ALA A 96 11.93 -2.05 20.34
CA ALA A 96 10.75 -1.23 20.58
C ALA A 96 10.71 -0.65 22.00
N GLU A 97 11.14 -1.40 23.03
CA GLU A 97 11.30 -0.92 24.41
C GLU A 97 12.41 0.15 24.50
N ASN A 98 13.55 -0.05 23.84
CA ASN A 98 14.68 0.89 23.86
C ASN A 98 14.32 2.26 23.25
N PHE A 99 13.42 2.28 22.27
CA PHE A 99 12.93 3.50 21.65
C PHE A 99 11.62 4.01 22.30
N GLU A 100 11.19 3.41 23.41
CA GLU A 100 9.97 3.74 24.15
C GLU A 100 8.72 3.79 23.25
N LEU A 101 8.66 2.91 22.25
CA LEU A 101 7.58 2.89 21.28
C LEU A 101 6.36 2.15 21.86
N PRO A 102 5.13 2.66 21.67
CA PRO A 102 3.93 1.91 22.04
C PRO A 102 3.78 0.70 21.12
N HIS A 103 4.24 -0.46 21.58
CA HIS A 103 4.18 -1.72 20.83
C HIS A 103 3.22 -2.72 21.46
N ARG A 104 2.92 -3.77 20.68
CA ARG A 104 2.08 -4.91 21.08
C ARG A 104 2.83 -6.23 20.95
N PHE A 105 4.15 -6.16 20.84
CA PHE A 105 4.98 -7.35 20.84
C PHE A 105 4.80 -8.08 22.17
N SER A 106 4.54 -9.38 22.08
CA SER A 106 4.59 -10.31 23.20
C SER A 106 5.73 -11.26 22.92
N ILE A 107 6.55 -11.50 23.95
CA ILE A 107 7.51 -12.60 23.99
C ILE A 107 6.79 -13.91 24.34
#